data_AF-A0A847YA90-F1
#
_entry.id   AF-A0A847YA90-F1
#
_cell.length_a   1.000
_cell.length_b   1.000
_cell.length_c   1.000
_cell.angle_alpha   90.00
_cell.angle_beta   90.00
_cell.angle_gamma   90.00
#
_symmetry.space_group_name_H-M   'P 1'
#
loop_
_entity.id
_entity.type
_entity.pdbx_description
1 polymer ?
#
loop_
_entity_poly.entity_id
_entity_poly.type
_entity_poly.pdbx_seq_one_letter_code
_entity_poly.pdbx_strand_id
1 'polypeptide(L)'
;DRLRASLIVDGRHLPPAFVKVAVRAKSPKKCILISDLSGMAGLPPGRYQTDLCPLEVLEDGRLVIAGQRTLLAGASRPIGQGIVNVMDFTGISWNDALAMAVENPAELLALAPARIETGAELDMVLFEIRAQEGSFKPTALGNEHGSRRELVVREVFFGDFHGRWDDGLAAGPARN
;
A
#
# COMPACT_ATOMS: atom_id res chain seq x y z
N ASP A 1 9.08 -23.69 -5.48
CA ASP A 1 9.41 -23.65 -4.04
C ASP A 1 8.19 -23.25 -3.19
N ARG A 2 8.33 -23.34 -1.85
CA ARG A 2 7.32 -22.96 -0.84
C ARG A 2 7.39 -21.48 -0.41
N LEU A 3 8.34 -20.69 -0.94
CA LEU A 3 8.53 -19.31 -0.54
C LEU A 3 7.52 -18.40 -1.25
N ARG A 4 6.98 -17.44 -0.49
CA ARG A 4 6.21 -16.31 -1.01
C ARG A 4 7.09 -15.07 -1.05
N ALA A 5 6.81 -14.16 -1.98
CA ALA A 5 7.50 -12.87 -2.07
C ALA A 5 6.58 -11.76 -1.55
N SER A 6 6.99 -11.09 -0.47
CA SER A 6 6.35 -9.84 -0.04
C SER A 6 6.90 -8.67 -0.85
N LEU A 7 6.02 -7.78 -1.31
CA LEU A 7 6.36 -6.67 -2.19
C LEU A 7 5.75 -5.37 -1.67
N ILE A 8 6.58 -4.33 -1.52
CA ILE A 8 6.15 -2.96 -1.27
C ILE A 8 5.98 -2.28 -2.63
N VAL A 9 4.75 -2.23 -3.12
CA VAL A 9 4.43 -1.75 -4.48
C VAL A 9 3.95 -0.29 -4.44
N ASP A 10 4.61 0.57 -3.67
CA ASP A 10 4.23 1.98 -3.50
C ASP A 10 4.69 2.90 -4.67
N GLY A 11 5.46 2.35 -5.61
CA GLY A 11 6.07 3.05 -6.73
C GLY A 11 7.39 3.75 -6.40
N ARG A 12 7.97 3.50 -5.21
CA ARG A 12 9.23 4.10 -4.73
C ARG A 12 10.23 3.03 -4.30
N HIS A 13 9.76 2.00 -3.58
CA HIS A 13 10.61 0.90 -3.11
C HIS A 13 11.07 0.01 -4.24
N LEU A 14 10.13 -0.36 -5.12
CA LEU A 14 10.38 -1.25 -6.24
C LEU A 14 10.03 -0.54 -7.56
N PRO A 15 10.95 -0.52 -8.54
CA PRO A 15 10.63 0.04 -9.85
C PRO A 15 9.59 -0.84 -10.58
N PRO A 16 8.71 -0.26 -11.44
CA PRO A 16 7.66 -1.00 -12.13
C PRO A 16 8.15 -2.25 -12.87
N ALA A 17 9.30 -2.14 -13.56
CA ALA A 17 9.91 -3.24 -14.29
C ALA A 17 10.28 -4.43 -13.37
N PHE A 18 10.79 -4.15 -12.16
CA PHE A 18 11.09 -5.20 -11.19
C PHE A 18 9.82 -5.88 -10.69
N VAL A 19 8.78 -5.10 -10.34
CA VAL A 19 7.49 -5.65 -9.90
C VAL A 19 6.93 -6.59 -10.98
N LYS A 20 6.96 -6.18 -12.26
CA LYS A 20 6.49 -7.00 -13.38
C LYS A 20 7.26 -8.30 -13.52
N VAL A 21 8.59 -8.27 -13.41
CA VAL A 21 9.42 -9.48 -13.47
C VAL A 21 9.15 -10.39 -12.26
N ALA A 22 9.10 -9.83 -11.05
CA ALA A 22 8.86 -10.58 -9.82
C ALA A 22 7.50 -11.30 -9.84
N VAL A 23 6.43 -10.59 -10.21
CA VAL A 23 5.08 -11.17 -10.30
C VAL A 23 5.01 -12.25 -11.39
N ARG A 24 5.65 -12.06 -12.54
CA ARG A 24 5.74 -13.09 -13.58
C ARG A 24 6.51 -14.33 -13.12
N ALA A 25 7.62 -14.14 -12.41
CA ALA A 25 8.46 -15.23 -11.94
C ALA A 25 7.82 -16.03 -10.80
N LYS A 26 7.13 -15.37 -9.85
CA LYS A 26 6.52 -16.03 -8.70
C LYS A 26 5.08 -16.46 -8.92
N SER A 27 4.41 -15.88 -9.91
CA SER A 27 2.95 -15.84 -10.09
C SER A 27 2.23 -15.00 -9.03
N PRO A 28 1.09 -14.37 -9.36
CA PRO A 28 0.32 -13.60 -8.39
C PRO A 28 -0.02 -14.38 -7.11
N LYS A 29 -0.32 -15.67 -7.22
CA LYS A 29 -0.66 -16.57 -6.09
C LYS A 29 0.47 -16.72 -5.05
N LYS A 30 1.73 -16.43 -5.41
CA LYS A 30 2.86 -16.48 -4.46
C LYS A 30 3.45 -15.11 -4.15
N CYS A 31 2.77 -14.04 -4.54
CA CYS A 31 3.12 -12.68 -4.17
C CYS A 31 2.17 -12.17 -3.08
N ILE A 32 2.71 -11.43 -2.11
CA ILE A 32 1.95 -10.77 -1.06
C ILE A 32 2.27 -9.28 -1.14
N LEU A 33 1.24 -8.44 -1.17
CA LEU A 33 1.43 -7.00 -1.04
C LEU A 33 1.56 -6.65 0.45
N ILE A 34 2.54 -5.82 0.77
CA ILE A 34 2.70 -5.22 2.08
C ILE A 34 2.80 -3.70 1.92
N SER A 35 2.30 -2.95 2.90
CA SER A 35 2.48 -1.50 2.90
C SER A 35 3.88 -1.11 3.38
N ASP A 36 4.40 -1.80 4.41
CA ASP A 36 5.54 -1.33 5.20
C ASP A 36 5.35 0.13 5.67
N LEU A 37 4.10 0.49 5.99
CA LEU A 37 3.73 1.87 6.30
C LEU A 37 4.37 2.29 7.63
N SER A 38 5.13 3.39 7.58
CA SER A 38 5.73 3.97 8.78
C SER A 38 4.74 4.83 9.55
N GLY A 39 4.95 4.98 10.86
CA GLY A 39 4.12 5.82 11.72
C GLY A 39 4.11 7.31 11.33
N MET A 40 5.11 7.78 10.58
CA MET A 40 5.17 9.16 10.07
C MET A 40 4.46 9.33 8.71
N ALA A 41 3.88 8.26 8.16
CA ALA A 41 3.18 8.33 6.89
C ALA A 41 1.98 9.29 6.96
N GLY A 42 1.83 10.13 5.92
CA GLY A 42 0.73 11.09 5.83
C GLY A 42 0.96 12.39 6.62
N LEU A 43 2.04 12.49 7.41
CA LEU A 43 2.41 13.76 8.03
C LEU A 43 2.97 14.75 6.98
N PRO A 44 2.89 16.08 7.23
CA PRO A 44 3.52 17.08 6.37
C PRO A 44 5.03 16.85 6.18
N PRO A 45 5.64 17.38 5.11
CA PRO A 45 7.09 17.39 4.97
C PRO A 45 7.78 18.01 6.19
N GLY A 46 8.82 17.36 6.70
CA GLY A 46 9.47 17.78 7.93
C GLY A 46 10.30 16.68 8.59
N ARG A 47 11.03 17.07 9.65
CA ARG A 47 11.83 16.15 10.46
C ARG A 47 11.09 15.74 11.71
N TYR A 48 11.16 14.46 12.03
CA TYR A 48 10.48 13.82 13.13
C TYR A 48 11.47 13.02 13.97
N GLN A 49 11.39 13.20 15.28
CA GLN A 49 12.15 12.36 16.21
C GLN A 49 11.38 11.07 16.47
N THR A 50 12.10 9.95 16.47
CA THR A 50 11.56 8.63 16.82
C THR A 50 12.52 7.93 17.77
N ASP A 51 12.05 6.91 18.47
CA ASP A 51 12.88 6.13 19.39
C ASP A 51 14.00 5.34 18.71
N LEU A 52 13.94 5.17 17.38
CA LEU A 52 14.94 4.46 16.59
C LEU A 52 16.00 5.41 16.04
N CYS A 53 15.57 6.39 15.25
CA CYS A 53 16.43 7.43 14.69
C CYS A 53 15.61 8.63 14.18
N PRO A 54 16.24 9.80 13.96
CA PRO A 54 15.55 10.92 13.33
C PRO A 54 15.15 10.58 11.90
N LEU A 55 13.89 10.82 11.55
CA LEU A 55 13.34 10.59 10.21
C LEU A 55 12.95 11.92 9.55
N GLU A 56 12.89 11.92 8.22
CA GLU A 56 12.45 13.07 7.44
C GLU A 56 11.40 12.65 6.41
N VAL A 57 10.22 13.29 6.45
CA VAL A 57 9.25 13.24 5.36
C VAL A 57 9.66 14.29 4.34
N LEU A 58 10.02 13.84 3.14
CA LEU A 58 10.41 14.72 2.03
C LEU A 58 9.18 15.37 1.38
N GLU A 59 9.40 16.46 0.64
CA GLU A 59 8.36 17.16 -0.13
C GLU A 59 7.59 16.26 -1.11
N ASP A 60 8.25 15.24 -1.67
CA ASP A 60 7.61 14.27 -2.56
C ASP A 60 6.87 13.15 -1.80
N GLY A 61 6.80 13.26 -0.47
CA GLY A 61 6.20 12.35 0.49
C GLY A 61 7.04 11.11 0.81
N ARG A 62 8.27 10.95 0.31
CA ARG A 62 9.13 9.82 0.73
C ARG A 62 9.57 9.99 2.18
N LEU A 63 9.66 8.88 2.90
CA LEU A 63 10.21 8.86 4.25
C LEU A 63 11.64 8.30 4.22
N VAL A 64 12.57 9.03 4.83
CA VAL A 64 14.00 8.72 4.80
C VAL A 64 14.62 8.90 6.18
N ILE A 65 15.78 8.28 6.42
CA ILE A 65 16.63 8.64 7.57
C ILE A 65 17.05 10.11 7.41
N ALA A 66 16.88 10.94 8.44
CA ALA A 66 17.12 12.37 8.34
C ALA A 66 18.59 12.67 7.96
N GLY A 67 18.77 13.71 7.14
CA GLY A 67 20.11 14.12 6.65
C GLY A 67 20.56 13.45 5.35
N GLN A 68 19.74 12.58 4.74
CA GLN A 68 19.99 11.99 3.43
C GLN A 68 18.68 11.75 2.66
N ARG A 69 18.74 11.36 1.38
CA ARG A 69 17.55 11.28 0.48
C ARG A 69 17.34 9.94 -0.24
N THR A 70 18.18 8.95 0.04
CA THR A 70 18.26 7.67 -0.70
C THR A 70 17.79 6.48 0.13
N LEU A 71 18.16 6.39 1.40
CA LEU A 71 17.76 5.32 2.31
C LEU A 71 16.35 5.58 2.81
N LEU A 72 15.40 4.79 2.32
CA LEU A 72 14.01 4.82 2.76
C LEU A 72 13.90 4.27 4.18
N ALA A 73 13.03 4.88 4.98
CA ALA A 73 12.77 4.48 6.37
C ALA A 73 11.33 3.95 6.50
N GLY A 74 11.01 2.95 5.66
CA GLY A 74 9.65 2.44 5.45
C GLY A 74 8.89 3.21 4.37
N ALA A 75 7.65 2.83 4.13
CA ALA A 75 6.75 3.44 3.17
C ALA A 75 5.88 4.53 3.79
N SER A 76 5.34 5.37 2.91
CA SER A 76 4.40 6.43 3.28
C SER A 76 3.05 6.33 2.58
N ARG A 77 2.83 5.26 1.80
CA ARG A 77 1.62 5.07 0.99
C ARG A 77 0.89 3.81 1.44
N PRO A 78 -0.44 3.84 1.54
CA PRO A 78 -1.22 2.72 2.03
C PRO A 78 -1.19 1.55 1.05
N ILE A 79 -1.51 0.34 1.54
CA ILE A 79 -1.57 -0.88 0.72
C ILE A 79 -2.53 -0.78 -0.46
N GLY A 80 -3.59 0.05 -0.34
CA GLY A 80 -4.52 0.35 -1.43
C GLY A 80 -3.83 0.93 -2.68
N GLN A 81 -2.80 1.76 -2.50
CA GLN A 81 -1.98 2.22 -3.62
C GLN A 81 -1.16 1.07 -4.22
N GLY A 82 -0.69 0.13 -3.41
CA GLY A 82 0.01 -1.08 -3.86
C GLY A 82 -0.83 -1.96 -4.77
N ILE A 83 -2.12 -2.13 -4.45
CA ILE A 83 -3.11 -2.87 -5.26
C ILE A 83 -3.23 -2.24 -6.65
N VAL A 84 -3.44 -0.92 -6.70
CA VAL A 84 -3.57 -0.21 -7.97
C VAL A 84 -2.27 -0.26 -8.78
N ASN A 85 -1.14 0.00 -8.12
CA ASN A 85 0.17 0.02 -8.77
C ASN A 85 0.55 -1.36 -9.34
N VAL A 86 0.27 -2.47 -8.63
CA VAL A 86 0.61 -3.79 -9.18
C VAL A 86 -0.21 -4.09 -10.44
N MET A 87 -1.46 -3.65 -10.51
CA MET A 87 -2.25 -3.76 -11.73
C MET A 87 -1.66 -2.91 -12.85
N ASP A 88 -1.32 -1.65 -12.58
CA ASP A 88 -0.73 -0.74 -13.55
C ASP A 88 0.62 -1.25 -14.08
N PHE A 89 1.47 -1.76 -13.20
CA PHE A 89 2.84 -2.16 -13.55
C PHE A 89 2.88 -3.50 -14.28
N THR A 90 1.94 -4.40 -13.97
CA THR A 90 2.03 -5.81 -14.42
C THR A 90 0.91 -6.22 -15.37
N GLY A 91 -0.22 -5.52 -15.37
CA GLY A 91 -1.41 -5.85 -16.16
C GLY A 91 -2.24 -7.01 -15.59
N ILE A 92 -2.01 -7.43 -14.34
CA ILE A 92 -2.81 -8.48 -13.69
C ILE A 92 -4.23 -8.01 -13.41
N SER A 93 -5.12 -8.98 -13.21
CA SER A 93 -6.53 -8.70 -12.93
C SER A 93 -6.72 -8.03 -11.56
N TRP A 94 -7.87 -7.38 -11.39
CA TRP A 94 -8.32 -6.86 -10.10
C TRP A 94 -8.35 -7.97 -9.03
N ASN A 95 -8.89 -9.14 -9.37
CA ASN A 95 -8.98 -10.27 -8.45
C ASN A 95 -7.60 -10.79 -8.03
N ASP A 96 -6.63 -10.86 -8.94
CA ASP A 96 -5.26 -11.24 -8.60
C ASP A 96 -4.59 -10.22 -7.69
N ALA A 97 -4.79 -8.92 -7.96
CA ALA A 97 -4.23 -7.85 -7.14
C ALA A 97 -4.82 -7.83 -5.72
N LEU A 98 -6.14 -8.06 -5.60
CA LEU A 98 -6.80 -8.24 -4.30
C LEU A 98 -6.31 -9.50 -3.59
N ALA A 99 -6.21 -10.63 -4.31
CA ALA A 99 -5.66 -11.88 -3.78
C ALA A 99 -4.27 -11.68 -3.17
N MET A 100 -3.41 -10.87 -3.81
CA MET A 100 -2.11 -10.54 -3.28
C MET A 100 -2.16 -9.74 -1.97
N ALA A 101 -3.21 -8.96 -1.70
CA ALA A 101 -3.35 -8.15 -0.49
C ALA A 101 -4.19 -8.80 0.62
N VAL A 102 -5.09 -9.74 0.28
CA VAL A 102 -6.09 -10.28 1.22
C VAL A 102 -5.95 -11.81 1.37
N GLU A 103 -6.23 -12.58 0.32
CA GLU A 103 -6.26 -14.04 0.40
C GLU A 103 -4.86 -14.66 0.58
N ASN A 104 -3.85 -14.17 -0.14
CA ASN A 104 -2.50 -14.71 -0.07
C ASN A 104 -1.84 -14.54 1.31
N PRO A 105 -1.91 -13.37 1.99
CA PRO A 105 -1.43 -13.28 3.36
C PRO A 105 -2.26 -14.13 4.34
N ALA A 106 -3.59 -14.19 4.18
CA ALA A 106 -4.44 -15.05 5.02
C ALA A 106 -4.05 -16.53 4.89
N GLU A 107 -3.84 -17.03 3.67
CA GLU A 107 -3.37 -18.40 3.42
C GLU A 107 -1.99 -18.66 4.03
N LEU A 108 -1.06 -17.69 3.93
CA LEU A 108 0.28 -17.83 4.52
C LEU A 108 0.21 -17.95 6.06
N LEU A 109 -0.71 -17.22 6.69
CA LEU A 109 -0.91 -17.20 8.14
C LEU A 109 -1.89 -18.27 8.63
N ALA A 110 -2.39 -19.13 7.73
CA ALA A 110 -3.41 -20.14 8.02
C ALA A 110 -4.69 -19.55 8.66
N LEU A 111 -5.05 -18.33 8.27
CA LEU A 111 -6.29 -17.67 8.67
C LEU A 111 -7.47 -18.15 7.82
N ALA A 112 -8.67 -18.11 8.41
CA ALA A 112 -9.89 -18.37 7.66
C ALA A 112 -10.05 -17.33 6.54
N PRO A 113 -10.55 -17.72 5.36
CA PRO A 113 -10.84 -16.76 4.31
C PRO A 113 -11.90 -15.77 4.77
N ALA A 114 -11.76 -14.50 4.37
CA ALA A 114 -12.80 -13.51 4.57
C ALA A 114 -14.11 -13.97 3.91
N ARG A 115 -15.22 -13.81 4.62
CA ARG A 115 -16.56 -14.20 4.15
C ARG A 115 -17.51 -13.04 4.36
N ILE A 116 -18.36 -12.79 3.36
CA ILE A 116 -19.46 -11.85 3.46
C ILE A 116 -20.74 -12.68 3.54
N GLU A 117 -21.06 -13.11 4.76
CA GLU A 117 -22.17 -14.00 5.05
C GLU A 117 -22.92 -13.49 6.29
N THR A 118 -24.24 -13.65 6.31
CA THR A 118 -25.07 -13.22 7.46
C THR A 118 -24.64 -13.96 8.73
N GLY A 119 -24.34 -13.22 9.80
CA GLY A 119 -23.96 -13.77 11.11
C GLY A 119 -22.46 -14.03 11.30
N ALA A 120 -21.62 -13.77 10.29
CA ALA A 120 -20.17 -13.75 10.44
C ALA A 120 -19.67 -12.41 11.04
N GLU A 121 -18.49 -12.43 11.66
CA GLU A 121 -17.78 -11.19 12.04
C GLU A 121 -17.43 -10.38 10.78
N LEU A 122 -17.63 -9.06 10.85
CA LEU A 122 -17.56 -8.16 9.71
C LEU A 122 -16.21 -7.43 9.65
N ASP A 123 -15.25 -8.03 8.94
CA ASP A 123 -13.96 -7.40 8.63
C ASP A 123 -13.96 -6.94 7.16
N MET A 124 -14.36 -5.69 6.94
CA MET A 124 -14.59 -5.14 5.61
C MET A 124 -14.10 -3.71 5.45
N VAL A 125 -13.76 -3.36 4.22
CA VAL A 125 -13.39 -2.00 3.83
C VAL A 125 -14.26 -1.57 2.66
N LEU A 126 -14.95 -0.45 2.82
CA LEU A 126 -15.61 0.25 1.72
C LEU A 126 -14.62 1.23 1.11
N PHE A 127 -14.44 1.20 -0.20
CA PHE A 127 -13.50 2.08 -0.90
C PHE A 127 -14.03 2.50 -2.28
N GLU A 128 -13.41 3.53 -2.83
CA GLU A 128 -13.58 3.98 -4.21
C GLU A 128 -12.25 3.90 -4.95
N ILE A 129 -12.30 3.62 -6.25
CA ILE A 129 -11.13 3.82 -7.13
C ILE A 129 -11.32 5.16 -7.84
N ARG A 130 -10.43 6.11 -7.57
CA ARG A 130 -10.42 7.43 -8.21
C ARG A 130 -9.35 7.47 -9.28
N ALA A 131 -9.67 8.03 -10.43
CA ALA A 131 -8.67 8.45 -11.40
C ALA A 131 -8.25 9.89 -11.06
N GLN A 132 -6.96 10.12 -10.95
CA GLN A 132 -6.38 11.44 -10.81
C GLN A 132 -5.88 11.88 -12.19
N GLU A 133 -6.53 12.90 -12.75
CA GLU A 133 -6.09 13.56 -13.99
C GLU A 133 -4.96 14.54 -13.67
N GLY A 134 -3.86 14.50 -14.42
CA GLY A 134 -2.74 15.41 -14.23
C GLY A 134 -1.49 15.05 -15.03
N SER A 135 -0.57 16.00 -15.20
CA SER A 135 0.73 15.77 -15.82
C SER A 135 1.70 15.15 -14.79
N PHE A 136 2.03 13.87 -14.94
CA PHE A 136 3.01 13.20 -14.08
C PHE A 136 4.42 13.29 -14.69
N LYS A 137 5.44 13.63 -13.88
CA LYS A 137 6.83 13.63 -14.34
C LYS A 137 7.28 12.20 -14.67
N PRO A 138 7.89 11.94 -15.84
CA PRO A 138 8.38 10.62 -16.19
C PRO A 138 9.42 10.15 -15.17
N THR A 139 9.20 8.97 -14.59
CA THR A 139 10.33 8.18 -14.06
C THR A 139 10.78 7.30 -15.22
N ALA A 140 12.09 7.03 -15.34
CA ALA A 140 12.78 6.59 -16.58
C ALA A 140 12.34 5.27 -17.25
N LEU A 141 11.14 4.73 -16.98
CA LEU A 141 10.61 3.47 -17.50
C LEU A 141 9.07 3.55 -17.73
N GLY A 142 8.60 4.45 -18.62
CA GLY A 142 7.19 4.52 -19.11
C GLY A 142 6.15 4.96 -18.05
N ASN A 143 5.07 5.68 -18.32
CA ASN A 143 4.41 6.07 -19.57
C ASN A 143 4.11 7.57 -19.56
N GLU A 144 3.91 8.09 -20.76
CA GLU A 144 3.95 9.50 -21.12
C GLU A 144 2.62 10.27 -21.05
N HIS A 145 1.55 9.70 -20.51
CA HIS A 145 0.34 10.38 -19.99
C HIS A 145 -0.50 9.25 -19.38
N GLY A 146 -0.51 9.14 -18.05
CA GLY A 146 -1.25 8.09 -17.34
C GLY A 146 -2.20 8.73 -16.34
N SER A 147 -3.48 8.35 -16.39
CA SER A 147 -4.38 8.56 -15.25
C SER A 147 -3.83 7.76 -14.08
N ARG A 148 -3.38 8.44 -13.04
CA ARG A 148 -2.92 7.76 -11.83
C ARG A 148 -4.16 7.37 -11.04
N ARG A 149 -4.32 6.07 -10.82
CA ARG A 149 -5.45 5.56 -10.03
C ARG A 149 -5.06 5.49 -8.56
N GLU A 150 -6.04 5.68 -7.69
CA GLU A 150 -5.90 5.54 -6.24
C GLU A 150 -7.12 4.83 -5.68
N LEU A 151 -6.87 3.88 -4.78
CA LEU A 151 -7.89 3.27 -3.94
C LEU A 151 -8.02 4.12 -2.67
N VAL A 152 -9.17 4.78 -2.52
CA VAL A 152 -9.48 5.63 -1.37
C VAL A 152 -10.46 4.90 -0.48
N VAL A 153 -10.02 4.56 0.74
CA VAL A 153 -10.88 3.98 1.77
C VAL A 153 -11.89 5.03 2.21
N ARG A 154 -13.16 4.63 2.29
CA ARG A 154 -14.28 5.43 2.78
C ARG A 154 -14.65 5.02 4.19
N GLU A 155 -14.75 3.73 4.44
CA GLU A 155 -15.18 3.17 5.72
C GLU A 155 -14.45 1.87 6.02
N VAL A 156 -14.22 1.62 7.30
CA VAL A 156 -13.64 0.39 7.82
C VAL A 156 -14.60 -0.21 8.84
N PHE A 157 -14.86 -1.49 8.69
CA PHE A 157 -15.61 -2.34 9.60
C PHE A 157 -14.65 -3.43 10.09
N PHE A 158 -14.50 -3.59 11.39
CA PHE A 158 -13.61 -4.61 11.97
C PHE A 158 -14.17 -5.06 13.32
N GLY A 159 -14.73 -6.27 13.38
CA GLY A 159 -15.56 -6.68 14.52
C GLY A 159 -16.66 -5.65 14.84
N ASP A 160 -16.69 -5.15 16.08
CA ASP A 160 -17.63 -4.12 16.54
C ASP A 160 -17.19 -2.68 16.19
N PHE A 161 -16.01 -2.50 15.58
CA PHE A 161 -15.52 -1.19 15.18
C PHE A 161 -16.08 -0.79 13.81
N HIS A 162 -16.65 0.43 13.74
CA HIS A 162 -17.00 1.10 12.49
C HIS A 162 -16.45 2.52 12.52
N GLY A 163 -15.72 2.91 11.47
CA GLY A 163 -15.18 4.26 11.32
C GLY A 163 -15.18 4.73 9.87
N ARG A 164 -15.56 6.00 9.65
CA ARG A 164 -15.42 6.66 8.35
C ARG A 164 -14.04 7.30 8.26
N TRP A 165 -13.40 7.11 7.12
CA TRP A 165 -12.04 7.59 6.85
C TRP A 165 -11.98 9.13 6.82
N ASP A 166 -13.00 9.76 6.23
CA ASP A 166 -13.10 11.21 6.05
C ASP A 166 -13.40 11.96 7.37
N ASP A 167 -13.76 11.26 8.45
CA ASP A 167 -14.07 11.85 9.76
C ASP A 167 -12.80 12.13 10.61
N GLY A 168 -11.61 12.10 9.99
CA GLY A 168 -10.35 12.50 10.64
C GLY A 168 -9.57 11.35 11.28
N LEU A 169 -9.66 10.11 10.75
CA LEU A 169 -8.71 9.04 11.07
C LEU A 169 -7.29 9.27 10.49
N ALA A 170 -7.01 10.48 10.01
CA ALA A 170 -5.67 10.95 9.74
C ALA A 170 -4.89 11.10 11.06
N ALA A 171 -4.07 10.10 11.39
CA ALA A 171 -2.86 10.24 12.21
C ALA A 171 -3.00 11.13 13.46
N GLY A 172 -3.80 10.70 14.44
CA GLY A 172 -3.55 11.12 15.83
C GLY A 172 -2.38 10.30 16.38
N PRO A 173 -1.43 10.88 17.16
CA PRO A 173 -0.45 10.07 17.85
C PRO A 173 -1.20 9.06 18.71
N ALA A 174 -0.76 7.80 18.70
CA ALA A 174 -1.15 6.84 19.71
C ALA A 174 -0.95 7.52 21.06
N ARG A 175 -2.05 7.83 21.75
CA ARG A 175 -1.97 8.35 23.12
C ARG A 175 -1.45 7.20 23.97
N ASN A 176 -0.23 7.35 24.48
CA ASN A 176 0.25 6.59 25.63
C ASN A 176 -0.63 6.88 26.85
#